data_AF-A0A9W7EKC5-F1
#
_entry.id   AF-A0A9W7EKC5-F1
#
_cell.length_a   1.000
_cell.length_b   1.000
_cell.length_c   1.000
_cell.angle_alpha   90.00
_cell.angle_beta   90.00
_cell.angle_gamma   90.00
#
_symmetry.space_group_name_H-M   'P 1'
#
loop_
_entity.id
_entity.type
_entity.pdbx_description
1 polymer ?
#
loop_
_entity_poly.entity_id
_entity_poly.type
_entity_poly.pdbx_seq_one_letter_code
_entity_poly.pdbx_strand_id
1 'polypeptide(L)'
;EPTAGGLTLDGGDGGEKLGGLGGETDSDAESLAVLNNLLKKENEELSVRVKGLEVEGGGRVNEEAALLKAKLGEQSAQVEEQSAKLTEQSTELAEQKAQLQEQNAQLKEQNAQLPQLSNQNTQLQEQFKNLQEAHENLTNSVDITHTDSRDVEIEQLKTQLRDLREAHEGLTNSQDIRISRIMEEAEANVAKAKREASENDKEVAQLREIINNMRNSVSVSSDTADTYKSKLVSLQGDFERMSVDFEAVLKQNEESKEVISSLQNLSSSSTDLQLEMKALKKVLEGEKEKYKALEEERDDAEGRANEMRSRLVATSADLDIARNEAQQAQDSSNNLQMAMSKLQGEREAELGMMEQQRLDSLYAEQESWRTKLSAVTRLHEGEKQEIAAKHEGGLKAQVEKYKKQEARLDETRADNVTLRRSLDEAIGRLQATQDEVIDRTLMKNVLLDWHSKQGDERNAVMSIMASMLAFTDEEKNTAELYDVAAAAGKEGVVRRVMDNIAAPMPQPAVNVNELEGDTVSDKWKSFLLAEIGD
;
A
#
# COMPACT_ATOMS: atom_id res chain seq x y z
N GLU A 1 -38.74 -13.11 15.82
CA GLU A 1 -38.79 -13.87 17.11
C GLU A 1 -37.74 -13.25 18.07
N PRO A 2 -37.73 -13.52 19.38
CA PRO A 2 -38.63 -12.90 20.40
C PRO A 2 -37.82 -12.35 21.63
N THR A 3 -38.33 -11.82 22.76
CA THR A 3 -39.67 -11.71 23.40
C THR A 3 -39.68 -10.60 24.49
N ALA A 4 -40.86 -10.17 24.94
CA ALA A 4 -41.17 -9.58 26.28
C ALA A 4 -40.65 -8.16 26.63
N GLY A 5 -41.28 -7.42 27.56
CA GLY A 5 -42.62 -7.61 28.17
C GLY A 5 -42.83 -7.01 29.59
N GLY A 6 -44.04 -6.45 29.84
CA GLY A 6 -44.50 -5.96 31.17
C GLY A 6 -44.05 -4.52 31.55
N LEU A 7 -44.68 -3.82 32.49
CA LEU A 7 -45.92 -4.08 33.26
C LEU A 7 -46.49 -2.75 33.83
N THR A 8 -47.76 -2.72 34.26
CA THR A 8 -48.47 -1.56 34.85
C THR A 8 -48.51 -1.59 36.39
N LEU A 9 -48.86 -0.47 37.05
CA LEU A 9 -49.70 -0.42 38.28
C LEU A 9 -50.18 1.01 38.63
N ASP A 10 -51.02 1.13 39.67
CA ASP A 10 -51.97 2.24 39.94
C ASP A 10 -52.19 2.50 41.46
N GLY A 11 -52.80 3.65 41.84
CA GLY A 11 -53.26 4.03 43.20
C GLY A 11 -52.35 4.97 44.01
N GLY A 12 -52.83 5.75 45.02
CA GLY A 12 -54.23 6.05 45.41
C GLY A 12 -54.43 6.67 46.83
N ASP A 13 -55.08 7.84 46.88
CA ASP A 13 -55.96 8.44 47.95
C ASP A 13 -55.49 8.75 49.42
N GLY A 14 -56.20 9.70 50.07
CA GLY A 14 -56.24 10.00 51.53
C GLY A 14 -55.36 11.17 52.06
N GLY A 15 -55.78 12.02 53.03
CA GLY A 15 -57.10 12.24 53.66
C GLY A 15 -57.07 13.20 54.90
N GLU A 16 -58.17 13.96 55.12
CA GLU A 16 -58.66 14.63 56.37
C GLU A 16 -57.76 15.60 57.21
N LYS A 17 -58.22 16.20 58.34
CA LYS A 17 -59.28 17.24 58.63
C LYS A 17 -59.26 17.59 60.16
N LEU A 18 -60.17 18.46 60.64
CA LEU A 18 -60.34 19.00 62.03
C LEU A 18 -59.34 20.13 62.39
N GLY A 19 -59.58 21.12 63.26
CA GLY A 19 -60.64 21.44 64.25
C GLY A 19 -59.97 21.90 65.57
N GLY A 20 -60.37 22.90 66.36
CA GLY A 20 -61.50 23.84 66.33
C GLY A 20 -62.23 23.86 67.69
N LEU A 21 -62.13 24.95 68.47
CA LEU A 21 -63.00 25.36 69.62
C LEU A 21 -62.40 26.60 70.34
N GLY A 22 -63.16 27.24 71.25
CA GLY A 22 -62.72 28.39 72.06
C GLY A 22 -63.51 28.51 73.38
N GLY A 23 -63.31 29.59 74.15
CA GLY A 23 -64.05 29.86 75.39
C GLY A 23 -63.67 31.18 76.07
N GLU A 24 -64.66 31.91 76.59
CA GLU A 24 -64.53 33.18 77.31
C GLU A 24 -64.47 32.98 78.83
N THR A 25 -63.91 33.92 79.59
CA THR A 25 -64.42 34.29 80.93
C THR A 25 -63.78 35.59 81.46
N ASP A 26 -64.60 36.58 81.82
CA ASP A 26 -64.15 37.83 82.45
C ASP A 26 -64.07 37.71 83.99
N SER A 27 -62.88 37.87 84.58
CA SER A 27 -62.74 38.36 85.97
C SER A 27 -61.31 38.73 86.40
N ASP A 28 -60.71 39.78 85.82
CA ASP A 28 -59.49 40.40 86.41
C ASP A 28 -59.21 41.84 85.88
N ALA A 29 -60.27 42.58 85.55
CA ALA A 29 -60.24 43.70 84.60
C ALA A 29 -59.31 44.88 84.95
N GLU A 30 -59.01 45.15 86.22
CA GLU A 30 -58.16 46.28 86.64
C GLU A 30 -56.67 45.90 86.73
N SER A 31 -56.35 44.69 87.21
CA SER A 31 -55.01 44.09 87.08
C SER A 31 -54.63 43.95 85.60
N LEU A 32 -55.59 43.48 84.79
CA LEU A 32 -55.46 43.39 83.34
C LEU A 32 -55.36 44.75 82.65
N ALA A 33 -55.71 45.88 83.26
CA ALA A 33 -55.54 47.19 82.62
C ALA A 33 -54.09 47.67 82.64
N VAL A 34 -53.38 47.49 83.76
CA VAL A 34 -51.93 47.78 83.85
C VAL A 34 -51.16 46.74 83.05
N LEU A 35 -51.54 45.46 83.15
CA LEU A 35 -50.91 44.40 82.35
C LEU A 35 -51.17 44.59 80.85
N ASN A 36 -52.37 45.00 80.41
CA ASN A 36 -52.61 45.35 79.00
C ASN A 36 -51.81 46.54 78.55
N ASN A 37 -51.60 47.59 79.36
CA ASN A 37 -50.80 48.73 78.88
C ASN A 37 -49.31 48.37 78.73
N LEU A 38 -48.78 47.47 79.56
CA LEU A 38 -47.46 46.87 79.36
C LEU A 38 -47.44 45.91 78.16
N LEU A 39 -48.33 44.90 78.12
CA LEU A 39 -48.45 43.94 77.03
C LEU A 39 -48.81 44.61 75.70
N LYS A 40 -49.47 45.75 75.67
CA LYS A 40 -49.79 46.50 74.44
C LYS A 40 -48.59 47.28 73.96
N LYS A 41 -47.82 47.93 74.84
CA LYS A 41 -46.53 48.53 74.47
C LYS A 41 -45.54 47.45 74.02
N GLU A 42 -45.50 46.32 74.71
CA GLU A 42 -44.65 45.18 74.36
C GLU A 42 -45.13 44.47 73.09
N ASN A 43 -46.45 44.36 72.83
CA ASN A 43 -46.98 43.90 71.54
C ASN A 43 -46.87 44.95 70.43
N GLU A 44 -46.76 46.25 70.72
CA GLU A 44 -46.47 47.27 69.72
C GLU A 44 -44.96 47.25 69.37
N GLU A 45 -44.06 47.11 70.35
CA GLU A 45 -42.62 46.88 70.13
C GLU A 45 -42.34 45.51 69.48
N LEU A 46 -43.08 44.45 69.84
CA LEU A 46 -43.02 43.15 69.19
C LEU A 46 -43.71 43.17 67.82
N SER A 47 -44.79 43.92 67.59
CA SER A 47 -45.38 44.06 66.23
C SER A 47 -44.46 44.87 65.33
N VAL A 48 -43.72 45.86 65.86
CA VAL A 48 -42.67 46.57 65.12
C VAL A 48 -41.48 45.65 64.84
N ARG A 49 -41.03 44.82 65.79
CA ARG A 49 -39.97 43.82 65.56
C ARG A 49 -40.40 42.70 64.61
N VAL A 50 -41.61 42.18 64.74
CA VAL A 50 -42.17 41.15 63.86
C VAL A 50 -42.38 41.72 62.47
N LYS A 51 -42.93 42.94 62.30
CA LYS A 51 -42.98 43.58 60.97
C LYS A 51 -41.60 43.88 60.41
N GLY A 52 -40.61 44.23 61.24
CA GLY A 52 -39.21 44.33 60.83
C GLY A 52 -38.69 42.99 60.29
N LEU A 53 -38.93 41.88 61.00
CA LEU A 53 -38.52 40.54 60.61
C LEU A 53 -39.37 39.93 59.47
N GLU A 54 -40.62 40.34 59.28
CA GLU A 54 -41.47 39.97 58.15
C GLU A 54 -41.07 40.74 56.88
N VAL A 55 -40.65 42.00 57.01
CA VAL A 55 -40.16 42.81 55.88
C VAL A 55 -38.72 42.41 55.51
N GLU A 56 -37.79 42.33 56.45
CA GLU A 56 -36.39 41.97 56.16
C GLU A 56 -36.19 40.46 56.00
N GLY A 57 -36.85 39.62 56.80
CA GLY A 57 -36.78 38.16 56.71
C GLY A 57 -37.73 37.59 55.65
N GLY A 58 -39.01 37.97 55.69
CA GLY A 58 -39.99 37.52 54.69
C GLY A 58 -39.71 38.05 53.28
N GLY A 59 -39.15 39.27 53.16
CA GLY A 59 -38.62 39.78 51.90
C GLY A 59 -37.46 38.92 51.38
N ARG A 60 -36.38 38.79 52.16
CA ARG A 60 -35.17 38.06 51.73
C ARG A 60 -35.40 36.56 51.52
N VAL A 61 -36.26 35.91 52.31
CA VAL A 61 -36.61 34.49 52.11
C VAL A 61 -37.50 34.30 50.87
N ASN A 62 -38.37 35.25 50.52
CA ASN A 62 -39.08 35.20 49.23
C ASN A 62 -38.15 35.49 48.05
N GLU A 63 -37.21 36.45 48.16
CA GLU A 63 -36.21 36.71 47.13
C GLU A 63 -35.27 35.51 46.94
N GLU A 64 -34.80 34.88 48.02
CA GLU A 64 -33.95 33.69 47.97
C GLU A 64 -34.72 32.46 47.45
N ALA A 65 -35.98 32.27 47.86
CA ALA A 65 -36.84 31.23 47.29
C ALA A 65 -37.17 31.48 45.81
N ALA A 66 -37.34 32.74 45.39
CA ALA A 66 -37.53 33.11 43.99
C ALA A 66 -36.24 32.88 43.17
N LEU A 67 -35.06 33.22 43.72
CA LEU A 67 -33.76 32.94 43.12
C LEU A 67 -33.48 31.44 43.01
N LEU A 68 -33.81 30.66 44.04
CA LEU A 68 -33.70 29.20 44.01
C LEU A 68 -34.67 28.60 42.99
N LYS A 69 -35.92 29.09 42.93
CA LYS A 69 -36.91 28.63 41.94
C LYS A 69 -36.53 29.01 40.51
N ALA A 70 -35.93 30.20 40.31
CA ALA A 70 -35.40 30.62 39.02
C ALA A 70 -34.21 29.74 38.60
N LYS A 71 -33.25 29.50 39.49
CA LYS A 71 -32.12 28.58 39.25
C LYS A 71 -32.58 27.14 38.99
N LEU A 72 -33.61 26.67 39.69
CA LEU A 72 -34.17 25.33 39.45
C LEU A 72 -34.84 25.25 38.07
N GLY A 73 -35.52 26.31 37.65
CA GLY A 73 -36.07 26.44 36.29
C GLY A 73 -35.00 26.51 35.21
N GLU A 74 -33.92 27.27 35.45
CA GLU A 74 -32.74 27.37 34.57
C GLU A 74 -32.03 26.02 34.44
N GLN A 75 -31.83 25.29 35.55
CA GLN A 75 -31.29 23.93 35.54
C GLN A 75 -32.24 22.94 34.85
N SER A 76 -33.56 23.05 35.04
CA SER A 76 -34.54 22.22 34.34
C SER A 76 -34.50 22.46 32.83
N ALA A 77 -34.46 23.72 32.39
CA ALA A 77 -34.33 24.08 30.99
C ALA A 77 -33.00 23.61 30.38
N GLN A 78 -31.89 23.67 31.14
CA GLN A 78 -30.60 23.15 30.70
C GLN A 78 -30.59 21.62 30.57
N VAL A 79 -31.29 20.90 31.46
CA VAL A 79 -31.49 19.44 31.36
C VAL A 79 -32.39 19.08 30.19
N GLU A 80 -33.46 19.84 29.94
CA GLU A 80 -34.30 19.69 28.75
C GLU A 80 -33.49 19.92 27.46
N GLU A 81 -32.70 20.99 27.37
CA GLU A 81 -31.80 21.27 26.24
C GLU A 81 -30.76 20.16 26.00
N GLN A 82 -30.15 19.64 27.08
CA GLN A 82 -29.22 18.51 26.98
C GLN A 82 -29.92 17.23 26.54
N SER A 83 -31.14 16.96 27.02
CA SER A 83 -31.92 15.79 26.61
C SER A 83 -32.35 15.89 25.13
N ALA A 84 -32.72 17.08 24.67
CA ALA A 84 -33.04 17.33 23.26
C ALA A 84 -31.82 17.06 22.36
N LYS A 85 -30.64 17.61 22.72
CA LYS A 85 -29.38 17.35 22.01
C LYS A 85 -28.97 15.88 22.00
N LEU A 86 -29.20 15.15 23.09
CA LEU A 86 -28.98 13.70 23.13
C LEU A 86 -29.96 12.94 22.23
N THR A 87 -31.23 13.36 22.13
CA THR A 87 -32.18 12.76 21.17
C THR A 87 -31.82 13.06 19.72
N GLU A 88 -31.37 14.29 19.42
CA GLU A 88 -30.89 14.71 18.09
C GLU A 88 -29.68 13.87 17.65
N GLN A 89 -28.64 13.78 18.48
CA GLN A 89 -27.48 12.91 18.24
C GLN A 89 -27.85 11.43 18.11
N SER A 90 -28.84 10.97 18.88
CA SER A 90 -29.35 9.59 18.76
C SER A 90 -30.10 9.35 17.44
N THR A 91 -30.73 10.38 16.86
CA THR A 91 -31.35 10.28 15.53
C THR A 91 -30.31 10.34 14.40
N GLU A 92 -29.31 11.22 14.48
CA GLU A 92 -28.20 11.26 13.52
C GLU A 92 -27.45 9.92 13.46
N LEU A 93 -27.15 9.33 14.62
CA LEU A 93 -26.44 8.05 14.70
C LEU A 93 -27.30 6.88 14.19
N ALA A 94 -28.62 6.94 14.37
CA ALA A 94 -29.54 5.97 13.78
C ALA A 94 -29.60 6.10 12.23
N GLU A 95 -29.56 7.32 11.69
CA GLU A 95 -29.54 7.57 10.25
C GLU A 95 -28.21 7.13 9.61
N GLN A 96 -27.07 7.49 10.20
CA GLN A 96 -25.75 7.01 9.77
C GLN A 96 -25.69 5.47 9.77
N LYS A 97 -26.29 4.82 10.77
CA LYS A 97 -26.38 3.36 10.84
C LYS A 97 -27.26 2.78 9.72
N ALA A 98 -28.35 3.45 9.34
CA ALA A 98 -29.18 3.05 8.21
C ALA A 98 -28.42 3.19 6.87
N GLN A 99 -27.73 4.31 6.65
CA GLN A 99 -26.89 4.54 5.46
C GLN A 99 -25.77 3.48 5.34
N LEU A 100 -25.11 3.14 6.45
CA LEU A 100 -24.11 2.05 6.48
C LEU A 100 -24.73 0.67 6.20
N GLN A 101 -25.97 0.41 6.61
CA GLN A 101 -26.68 -0.84 6.26
C GLN A 101 -27.02 -0.89 4.77
N GLU A 102 -27.42 0.23 4.16
CA GLU A 102 -27.68 0.33 2.73
C GLU A 102 -26.40 0.11 1.90
N GLN A 103 -25.30 0.79 2.26
CA GLN A 103 -24.00 0.59 1.60
C GLN A 103 -23.52 -0.86 1.69
N ASN A 104 -23.71 -1.53 2.83
CA ASN A 104 -23.39 -2.96 2.97
C ASN A 104 -24.30 -3.85 2.12
N ALA A 105 -25.57 -3.48 1.89
CA ALA A 105 -26.46 -4.20 0.98
C ALA A 105 -26.00 -4.04 -0.48
N GLN A 106 -25.69 -2.82 -0.91
CA GLN A 106 -25.18 -2.52 -2.26
C GLN A 106 -23.84 -3.25 -2.53
N LEU A 107 -22.88 -3.22 -1.59
CA LEU A 107 -21.62 -3.96 -1.69
C LEU A 107 -21.84 -5.49 -1.75
N LYS A 108 -22.85 -6.01 -1.04
CA LYS A 108 -23.21 -7.44 -1.08
C LYS A 108 -23.82 -7.83 -2.43
N GLU A 109 -24.58 -6.94 -3.07
CA GLU A 109 -25.10 -7.14 -4.41
C GLU A 109 -23.98 -7.11 -5.47
N GLN A 110 -23.09 -6.13 -5.43
CA GLN A 110 -21.92 -6.06 -6.32
C GLN A 110 -21.04 -7.32 -6.21
N ASN A 111 -20.81 -7.82 -4.98
CA ASN A 111 -20.10 -9.07 -4.75
C ASN A 111 -20.87 -10.33 -5.24
N ALA A 112 -22.19 -10.25 -5.42
CA ALA A 112 -22.99 -11.32 -6.03
C ALA A 112 -23.00 -11.26 -7.58
N GLN A 113 -22.76 -10.08 -8.16
CA GLN A 113 -22.59 -9.88 -9.61
C GLN A 113 -21.19 -10.32 -10.10
N LEU A 114 -20.15 -10.18 -9.27
CA LEU A 114 -18.77 -10.61 -9.58
C LEU A 114 -18.67 -12.07 -10.10
N PRO A 115 -19.28 -13.08 -9.46
CA PRO A 115 -19.34 -14.44 -9.99
C PRO A 115 -20.06 -14.57 -11.36
N GLN A 116 -21.08 -13.75 -11.63
CA GLN A 116 -21.76 -13.76 -12.93
C GLN A 116 -20.85 -13.23 -14.04
N LEU A 117 -20.16 -12.11 -13.79
CA LEU A 117 -19.15 -11.56 -14.70
C LEU A 117 -18.00 -12.55 -14.92
N SER A 118 -17.55 -13.25 -13.87
CA SER A 118 -16.54 -14.30 -13.99
C SER A 118 -17.00 -15.44 -14.90
N ASN A 119 -18.24 -15.92 -14.74
CA ASN A 119 -18.80 -16.98 -15.57
C ASN A 119 -18.98 -16.54 -17.03
N GLN A 120 -19.42 -15.30 -17.27
CA GLN A 120 -19.50 -14.73 -18.62
C GLN A 120 -18.11 -14.64 -19.28
N ASN A 121 -17.08 -14.25 -18.53
CA ASN A 121 -15.72 -14.18 -19.04
C ASN A 121 -15.16 -15.58 -19.38
N THR A 122 -15.46 -16.59 -18.56
CA THR A 122 -15.14 -18.00 -18.88
C THR A 122 -15.84 -18.47 -20.16
N GLN A 123 -17.14 -18.15 -20.33
CA GLN A 123 -17.88 -18.48 -21.56
C GLN A 123 -17.30 -17.78 -22.80
N LEU A 124 -16.88 -16.51 -22.67
CA LEU A 124 -16.22 -15.78 -23.75
C LEU A 124 -14.84 -16.40 -24.10
N GLN A 125 -14.05 -16.81 -23.11
CA GLN A 125 -12.78 -17.52 -23.34
C GLN A 125 -13.01 -18.86 -24.06
N GLU A 126 -14.04 -19.61 -23.70
CA GLU A 126 -14.40 -20.87 -24.36
C GLU A 126 -14.91 -20.64 -25.79
N GLN A 127 -15.70 -19.58 -26.04
CA GLN A 127 -16.06 -19.15 -27.39
C GLN A 127 -14.84 -18.74 -28.23
N PHE A 128 -13.90 -17.99 -27.66
CA PHE A 128 -12.64 -17.61 -28.33
C PHE A 128 -11.80 -18.84 -28.69
N LYS A 129 -11.67 -19.81 -27.77
CA LYS A 129 -10.98 -21.08 -28.03
C LYS A 129 -11.64 -21.87 -29.16
N ASN A 130 -12.95 -21.98 -29.15
CA ASN A 130 -13.71 -22.67 -30.22
C ASN A 130 -13.59 -21.95 -31.57
N LEU A 131 -13.55 -20.60 -31.59
CA LEU A 131 -13.28 -19.81 -32.80
C LEU A 131 -11.85 -19.98 -33.30
N GLN A 132 -10.87 -20.08 -32.40
CA GLN A 132 -9.47 -20.31 -32.74
C GLN A 132 -9.27 -21.71 -33.34
N GLU A 133 -9.86 -22.74 -32.74
CA GLU A 133 -9.87 -24.10 -33.29
C GLU A 133 -10.60 -24.16 -34.63
N ALA A 134 -11.72 -23.44 -34.80
CA ALA A 134 -12.41 -23.35 -36.08
C ALA A 134 -11.56 -22.64 -37.16
N HIS A 135 -10.83 -21.59 -36.79
CA HIS A 135 -9.91 -20.88 -37.70
C HIS A 135 -8.72 -21.76 -38.10
N GLU A 136 -8.12 -22.49 -37.16
CA GLU A 136 -7.01 -23.41 -37.43
C GLU A 136 -7.46 -24.56 -38.34
N ASN A 137 -8.62 -25.16 -38.09
CA ASN A 137 -9.23 -26.15 -38.99
C ASN A 137 -9.54 -25.57 -40.37
N LEU A 138 -10.00 -24.32 -40.47
CA LEU A 138 -10.26 -23.66 -41.75
C LEU A 138 -8.95 -23.36 -42.52
N THR A 139 -7.89 -22.94 -41.81
CA THR A 139 -6.56 -22.69 -42.39
C THR A 139 -5.98 -23.99 -42.94
N ASN A 140 -5.94 -25.05 -42.14
CA ASN A 140 -5.48 -26.38 -42.56
C ASN A 140 -6.30 -26.92 -43.75
N SER A 141 -7.61 -26.67 -43.77
CA SER A 141 -8.50 -27.03 -44.89
C SER A 141 -8.16 -26.26 -46.17
N VAL A 142 -7.93 -24.94 -46.07
CA VAL A 142 -7.54 -24.09 -47.20
C VAL A 142 -6.16 -24.48 -47.73
N ASP A 143 -5.18 -24.71 -46.87
CA ASP A 143 -3.83 -25.09 -47.30
C ASP A 143 -3.84 -26.44 -48.04
N ILE A 144 -4.48 -27.47 -47.46
CA ILE A 144 -4.59 -28.81 -48.09
C ILE A 144 -5.38 -28.74 -49.40
N THR A 145 -6.51 -28.03 -49.45
CA THR A 145 -7.34 -27.99 -50.68
C THR A 145 -6.77 -27.07 -51.76
N HIS A 146 -6.02 -26.03 -51.40
CA HIS A 146 -5.55 -25.04 -52.37
C HIS A 146 -4.15 -25.33 -52.93
N THR A 147 -3.27 -26.01 -52.17
CA THR A 147 -1.94 -26.44 -52.67
C THR A 147 -2.07 -27.68 -53.56
N ASP A 148 -2.47 -28.83 -53.02
CA ASP A 148 -2.54 -30.11 -53.74
C ASP A 148 -3.35 -30.02 -55.05
N SER A 149 -4.49 -29.31 -55.04
CA SER A 149 -5.33 -29.12 -56.23
C SER A 149 -4.62 -28.31 -57.32
N ARG A 150 -3.94 -27.21 -56.94
CA ARG A 150 -3.20 -26.37 -57.89
C ARG A 150 -1.95 -27.06 -58.41
N ASP A 151 -1.20 -27.76 -57.56
CA ASP A 151 0.03 -28.42 -58.00
C ASP A 151 -0.26 -29.60 -58.93
N VAL A 152 -1.37 -30.32 -58.72
CA VAL A 152 -1.87 -31.31 -59.70
C VAL A 152 -2.30 -30.66 -61.02
N GLU A 153 -3.04 -29.55 -60.98
CA GLU A 153 -3.44 -28.82 -62.21
C GLU A 153 -2.21 -28.26 -62.96
N ILE A 154 -1.22 -27.73 -62.22
CA ILE A 154 0.04 -27.20 -62.76
C ILE A 154 0.89 -28.31 -63.38
N GLU A 155 1.01 -29.50 -62.76
CA GLU A 155 1.74 -30.64 -63.37
C GLU A 155 1.00 -31.24 -64.57
N GLN A 156 -0.33 -31.24 -64.59
CA GLN A 156 -1.11 -31.60 -65.79
C GLN A 156 -0.84 -30.59 -66.93
N LEU A 157 -0.88 -29.28 -66.66
CA LEU A 157 -0.59 -28.24 -67.66
C LEU A 157 0.88 -28.28 -68.13
N LYS A 158 1.85 -28.52 -67.23
CA LYS A 158 3.26 -28.76 -67.58
C LYS A 158 3.43 -29.98 -68.50
N THR A 159 2.68 -31.05 -68.24
CA THR A 159 2.72 -32.27 -69.07
C THR A 159 2.14 -32.01 -70.45
N GLN A 160 0.95 -31.39 -70.54
CA GLN A 160 0.35 -30.97 -71.81
C GLN A 160 1.27 -30.03 -72.62
N LEU A 161 1.97 -29.10 -71.96
CA LEU A 161 2.95 -28.23 -72.59
C LEU A 161 4.22 -28.96 -73.07
N ARG A 162 4.62 -30.06 -72.41
CA ARG A 162 5.69 -30.95 -72.89
C ARG A 162 5.24 -31.69 -74.14
N ASP A 163 4.10 -32.36 -74.08
CA ASP A 163 3.55 -33.16 -75.18
C ASP A 163 3.31 -32.30 -76.44
N LEU A 164 2.79 -31.08 -76.28
CA LEU A 164 2.62 -30.12 -77.36
C LEU A 164 3.97 -29.60 -77.93
N ARG A 165 5.00 -29.45 -77.10
CA ARG A 165 6.35 -29.08 -77.56
C ARG A 165 7.00 -30.21 -78.35
N GLU A 166 6.92 -31.45 -77.86
CA GLU A 166 7.43 -32.63 -78.55
C GLU A 166 6.69 -32.88 -79.87
N ALA A 167 5.37 -32.67 -79.90
CA ALA A 167 4.58 -32.71 -81.14
C ALA A 167 4.98 -31.60 -82.14
N HIS A 168 5.22 -30.37 -81.67
CA HIS A 168 5.71 -29.29 -82.51
C HIS A 168 7.11 -29.60 -83.05
N GLU A 169 8.03 -30.08 -82.22
CA GLU A 169 9.40 -30.43 -82.61
C GLU A 169 9.41 -31.59 -83.63
N GLY A 170 8.56 -32.60 -83.45
CA GLY A 170 8.34 -33.66 -84.44
C GLY A 170 7.78 -33.13 -85.76
N LEU A 171 6.84 -32.16 -85.71
CA LEU A 171 6.30 -31.52 -86.91
C LEU A 171 7.34 -30.64 -87.62
N THR A 172 8.18 -29.91 -86.89
CA THR A 172 9.28 -29.10 -87.45
C THR A 172 10.30 -29.99 -88.15
N ASN A 173 10.81 -31.04 -87.47
CA ASN A 173 11.72 -32.02 -88.08
C ASN A 173 11.12 -32.68 -89.34
N SER A 174 9.81 -32.99 -89.34
CA SER A 174 9.09 -33.51 -90.51
C SER A 174 9.03 -32.50 -91.67
N GLN A 175 8.85 -31.21 -91.37
CA GLN A 175 8.89 -30.13 -92.37
C GLN A 175 10.31 -29.94 -92.92
N ASP A 176 11.35 -29.94 -92.07
CA ASP A 176 12.75 -29.78 -92.51
C ASP A 176 13.22 -30.96 -93.39
N ILE A 177 12.83 -32.19 -93.07
CA ILE A 177 13.07 -33.37 -93.93
C ILE A 177 12.37 -33.21 -95.28
N ARG A 178 11.13 -32.69 -95.29
CA ARG A 178 10.36 -32.46 -96.51
C ARG A 178 10.95 -31.33 -97.36
N ILE A 179 11.39 -30.24 -96.75
CA ILE A 179 12.07 -29.11 -97.42
C ILE A 179 13.39 -29.58 -98.00
N SER A 180 14.19 -30.33 -97.24
CA SER A 180 15.46 -30.91 -97.71
C SER A 180 15.26 -31.78 -98.96
N ARG A 181 14.25 -32.67 -98.95
CA ARG A 181 13.92 -33.50 -100.11
C ARG A 181 13.47 -32.69 -101.33
N ILE A 182 12.70 -31.62 -101.13
CA ILE A 182 12.28 -30.71 -102.22
C ILE A 182 13.49 -29.97 -102.81
N MET A 183 14.47 -29.56 -101.98
CA MET A 183 15.70 -28.94 -102.47
C MET A 183 16.59 -29.93 -103.23
N GLU A 184 16.76 -31.16 -102.72
CA GLU A 184 17.50 -32.23 -103.40
C GLU A 184 16.87 -32.60 -104.77
N GLU A 185 15.54 -32.68 -104.83
CA GLU A 185 14.78 -32.90 -106.07
C GLU A 185 14.88 -31.71 -107.03
N ALA A 186 14.90 -30.47 -106.52
CA ALA A 186 15.13 -29.27 -107.34
C ALA A 186 16.56 -29.23 -107.92
N GLU A 187 17.58 -29.55 -107.12
CA GLU A 187 18.98 -29.65 -107.58
C GLU A 187 19.17 -30.75 -108.63
N ALA A 188 18.54 -31.92 -108.44
CA ALA A 188 18.55 -33.00 -109.42
C ALA A 188 17.90 -32.58 -110.75
N ASN A 189 16.78 -31.83 -110.71
CA ASN A 189 16.13 -31.31 -111.90
C ASN A 189 16.95 -30.20 -112.59
N VAL A 190 17.60 -29.31 -111.84
CA VAL A 190 18.54 -28.32 -112.39
C VAL A 190 19.75 -29.02 -113.04
N ALA A 191 20.28 -30.08 -112.43
CA ALA A 191 21.36 -30.87 -113.00
C ALA A 191 20.94 -31.62 -114.29
N LYS A 192 19.68 -32.06 -114.38
CA LYS A 192 19.09 -32.65 -115.60
C LYS A 192 18.97 -31.60 -116.72
N ALA A 193 18.31 -30.47 -116.45
CA ALA A 193 18.15 -29.38 -117.41
C ALA A 193 19.50 -28.82 -117.92
N LYS A 194 20.53 -28.79 -117.06
CA LYS A 194 21.89 -28.38 -117.43
C LYS A 194 22.61 -29.38 -118.36
N ARG A 195 22.27 -30.68 -118.30
CA ARG A 195 22.74 -31.67 -119.29
C ARG A 195 22.02 -31.50 -120.61
N GLU A 196 20.70 -31.35 -120.58
CA GLU A 196 19.85 -31.16 -121.77
C GLU A 196 20.25 -29.89 -122.54
N ALA A 197 20.52 -28.78 -121.85
CA ALA A 197 21.09 -27.57 -122.45
C ALA A 197 22.45 -27.84 -123.13
N SER A 198 23.35 -28.56 -122.45
CA SER A 198 24.66 -28.94 -123.01
C SER A 198 24.58 -29.96 -124.14
N GLU A 199 23.44 -30.65 -124.33
CA GLU A 199 23.17 -31.53 -125.47
C GLU A 199 22.70 -30.69 -126.66
N ASN A 200 21.71 -29.81 -126.43
CA ASN A 200 21.18 -28.86 -127.42
C ASN A 200 22.28 -27.94 -127.98
N ASP A 201 23.23 -27.48 -127.17
CA ASP A 201 24.39 -26.69 -127.63
C ASP A 201 25.26 -27.45 -128.65
N LYS A 202 25.34 -28.79 -128.56
CA LYS A 202 26.05 -29.63 -129.55
C LYS A 202 25.25 -29.75 -130.85
N GLU A 203 23.93 -29.95 -130.76
CA GLU A 203 23.06 -29.98 -131.94
C GLU A 203 23.08 -28.63 -132.68
N VAL A 204 23.03 -27.51 -131.95
CA VAL A 204 23.16 -26.16 -132.52
C VAL A 204 24.54 -25.95 -133.17
N ALA A 205 25.61 -26.57 -132.65
CA ALA A 205 26.91 -26.55 -133.31
C ALA A 205 26.92 -27.37 -134.62
N GLN A 206 26.36 -28.58 -134.62
CA GLN A 206 26.25 -29.44 -135.81
C GLN A 206 25.39 -28.80 -136.91
N LEU A 207 24.26 -28.17 -136.54
CA LEU A 207 23.40 -27.46 -137.49
C LEU A 207 24.12 -26.26 -138.14
N ARG A 208 24.98 -25.56 -137.41
CA ARG A 208 25.82 -24.47 -137.97
C ARG A 208 26.84 -24.99 -138.98
N GLU A 209 27.40 -26.18 -138.77
CA GLU A 209 28.32 -26.82 -139.71
C GLU A 209 27.61 -27.23 -141.01
N ILE A 210 26.43 -27.86 -140.89
CA ILE A 210 25.58 -28.25 -142.04
C ILE A 210 25.17 -27.02 -142.87
N ILE A 211 24.78 -25.92 -142.21
CA ILE A 211 24.42 -24.65 -142.90
C ILE A 211 25.61 -24.05 -143.66
N ASN A 212 26.82 -24.08 -143.11
CA ASN A 212 28.02 -23.61 -143.83
C ASN A 212 28.33 -24.48 -145.06
N ASN A 213 28.18 -25.80 -144.96
CA ASN A 213 28.41 -26.71 -146.08
C ASN A 213 27.40 -26.49 -147.22
N MET A 214 26.11 -26.33 -146.91
CA MET A 214 25.09 -25.99 -147.93
C MET A 214 25.30 -24.60 -148.55
N ARG A 215 25.82 -23.63 -147.79
CA ARG A 215 26.07 -22.27 -148.30
C ARG A 215 27.14 -22.25 -149.38
N ASN A 216 28.12 -23.14 -149.30
CA ASN A 216 29.19 -23.25 -150.29
C ASN A 216 28.72 -23.95 -151.59
N SER A 217 27.85 -24.97 -151.50
CA SER A 217 27.40 -25.73 -152.68
C SER A 217 26.50 -24.94 -153.64
N VAL A 218 25.72 -23.96 -153.13
CA VAL A 218 24.79 -23.17 -153.96
C VAL A 218 25.49 -22.13 -154.84
N SER A 219 26.75 -21.78 -154.55
CA SER A 219 27.50 -20.73 -155.26
C SER A 219 28.02 -21.11 -156.65
N VAL A 220 27.88 -22.37 -157.08
CA VAL A 220 28.54 -22.92 -158.29
C VAL A 220 27.56 -23.37 -159.39
N SER A 221 26.25 -23.49 -159.11
CA SER A 221 25.25 -24.02 -160.07
C SER A 221 24.36 -22.96 -160.73
N SER A 222 24.77 -21.69 -160.73
CA SER A 222 23.95 -20.55 -161.20
C SER A 222 23.96 -20.36 -162.73
N ASP A 223 25.12 -20.55 -163.38
CA ASP A 223 25.40 -19.83 -164.64
C ASP A 223 25.34 -20.70 -165.92
N THR A 224 24.78 -21.91 -165.87
CA THR A 224 24.73 -22.84 -167.03
C THR A 224 23.34 -23.41 -167.34
N ALA A 225 22.27 -22.88 -166.75
CA ALA A 225 20.91 -23.45 -166.89
C ALA A 225 20.09 -22.89 -168.08
N ASP A 226 20.35 -21.68 -168.56
CA ASP A 226 19.39 -20.94 -169.40
C ASP A 226 19.36 -21.29 -170.90
N THR A 227 20.33 -22.04 -171.43
CA THR A 227 20.50 -22.19 -172.90
C THR A 227 19.88 -23.45 -173.53
N TYR A 228 19.35 -24.39 -172.73
CA TYR A 228 18.70 -25.62 -173.24
C TYR A 228 17.20 -25.76 -172.88
N LYS A 229 16.58 -24.65 -172.48
CA LYS A 229 15.16 -24.54 -172.06
C LYS A 229 14.12 -24.79 -173.16
N SER A 230 14.51 -24.77 -174.45
CA SER A 230 13.63 -24.22 -175.49
C SER A 230 13.09 -25.16 -176.59
N LYS A 231 13.20 -26.51 -176.51
CA LYS A 231 12.55 -27.34 -177.56
C LYS A 231 12.17 -28.83 -177.40
N LEU A 232 12.56 -29.59 -176.37
CA LEU A 232 12.44 -31.07 -176.46
C LEU A 232 11.82 -31.88 -175.29
N VAL A 233 11.26 -31.26 -174.24
CA VAL A 233 10.56 -32.00 -173.15
C VAL A 233 9.10 -31.56 -172.97
N SER A 234 8.65 -30.53 -173.71
CA SER A 234 7.29 -29.94 -173.65
C SER A 234 6.18 -30.80 -174.28
N LEU A 235 6.37 -32.11 -174.33
CA LEU A 235 5.38 -33.13 -174.72
C LEU A 235 5.49 -34.41 -173.87
N GLN A 236 6.37 -34.45 -172.86
CA GLN A 236 6.54 -35.60 -171.97
C GLN A 236 6.17 -35.26 -170.51
N GLY A 237 6.48 -34.03 -170.05
CA GLY A 237 6.16 -33.60 -168.67
C GLY A 237 4.66 -33.41 -168.36
N ASP A 238 3.79 -33.34 -169.37
CA ASP A 238 2.34 -33.17 -169.18
C ASP A 238 1.64 -34.49 -168.76
N PHE A 239 2.28 -35.65 -168.97
CA PHE A 239 1.76 -36.93 -168.50
C PHE A 239 2.16 -37.21 -167.05
N GLU A 240 3.40 -36.86 -166.66
CA GLU A 240 3.95 -37.12 -165.32
C GLU A 240 3.31 -36.22 -164.24
N ARG A 241 2.96 -34.97 -164.57
CA ARG A 241 2.26 -34.06 -163.65
C ARG A 241 0.92 -34.61 -163.15
N MET A 242 0.13 -35.20 -164.04
CA MET A 242 -1.21 -35.70 -163.70
C MET A 242 -1.17 -36.88 -162.71
N SER A 243 -0.03 -37.57 -162.58
CA SER A 243 0.16 -38.62 -161.57
C SER A 243 0.49 -38.04 -160.19
N VAL A 244 1.33 -36.99 -160.14
CA VAL A 244 1.78 -36.37 -158.87
C VAL A 244 0.65 -35.62 -158.18
N ASP A 245 -0.18 -34.90 -158.94
CA ASP A 245 -1.31 -34.14 -158.38
C ASP A 245 -2.36 -35.05 -157.72
N PHE A 246 -2.53 -36.29 -158.19
CA PHE A 246 -3.47 -37.26 -157.61
C PHE A 246 -2.97 -37.81 -156.26
N GLU A 247 -1.66 -38.05 -156.13
CA GLU A 247 -1.06 -38.58 -154.91
C GLU A 247 -0.96 -37.52 -153.80
N ALA A 248 -0.73 -36.26 -154.18
CA ALA A 248 -0.79 -35.12 -153.25
C ALA A 248 -2.18 -34.93 -152.61
N VAL A 249 -3.26 -35.07 -153.39
CA VAL A 249 -4.65 -34.96 -152.90
C VAL A 249 -5.01 -36.09 -151.92
N LEU A 250 -4.48 -37.29 -152.10
CA LEU A 250 -4.69 -38.39 -151.15
C LEU A 250 -4.01 -38.10 -149.80
N LYS A 251 -2.76 -37.61 -149.82
CA LYS A 251 -2.02 -37.30 -148.58
C LYS A 251 -2.69 -36.19 -147.77
N GLN A 252 -3.13 -35.11 -148.42
CA GLN A 252 -3.83 -33.99 -147.77
C GLN A 252 -5.14 -34.43 -147.06
N ASN A 253 -5.73 -35.54 -147.50
CA ASN A 253 -6.97 -36.10 -146.95
C ASN A 253 -6.73 -36.98 -145.70
N GLU A 254 -5.53 -37.56 -145.51
CA GLU A 254 -5.13 -38.16 -144.23
C GLU A 254 -4.74 -37.10 -143.21
N GLU A 255 -3.93 -36.12 -143.60
CA GLU A 255 -3.54 -34.98 -142.75
C GLU A 255 -4.79 -34.24 -142.22
N SER A 256 -5.83 -34.10 -143.06
CA SER A 256 -7.13 -33.53 -142.66
C SER A 256 -7.91 -34.37 -141.63
N LYS A 257 -7.79 -35.71 -141.64
CA LYS A 257 -8.42 -36.59 -140.64
C LYS A 257 -7.74 -36.48 -139.28
N GLU A 258 -6.42 -36.40 -139.25
CA GLU A 258 -5.66 -36.26 -138.00
C GLU A 258 -5.94 -34.92 -137.30
N VAL A 259 -6.10 -33.83 -138.09
CA VAL A 259 -6.59 -32.55 -137.59
C VAL A 259 -8.01 -32.64 -137.01
N ILE A 260 -8.92 -33.37 -137.66
CA ILE A 260 -10.29 -33.59 -137.12
C ILE A 260 -10.26 -34.38 -135.80
N SER A 261 -9.43 -35.42 -135.70
CA SER A 261 -9.30 -36.22 -134.48
C SER A 261 -8.69 -35.44 -133.31
N SER A 262 -7.67 -34.60 -133.57
CA SER A 262 -7.10 -33.72 -132.54
C SER A 262 -8.06 -32.61 -132.10
N LEU A 263 -8.89 -32.07 -133.01
CA LEU A 263 -9.97 -31.15 -132.65
C LEU A 263 -11.05 -31.78 -131.77
N GLN A 264 -11.37 -33.08 -131.94
CA GLN A 264 -12.30 -33.78 -131.05
C GLN A 264 -11.73 -33.94 -129.63
N ASN A 265 -10.43 -34.21 -129.48
CA ASN A 265 -9.76 -34.29 -128.18
C ASN A 265 -9.63 -32.91 -127.48
N LEU A 266 -9.47 -31.83 -128.25
CA LEU A 266 -9.54 -30.46 -127.72
C LEU A 266 -10.97 -30.09 -127.27
N SER A 267 -12.00 -30.62 -127.94
CA SER A 267 -13.40 -30.41 -127.54
C SER A 267 -13.73 -31.02 -126.18
N SER A 268 -13.32 -32.27 -125.92
CA SER A 268 -13.51 -32.90 -124.59
C SER A 268 -12.71 -32.20 -123.50
N SER A 269 -11.45 -31.85 -123.76
CA SER A 269 -10.64 -31.05 -122.83
C SER A 269 -11.29 -29.70 -122.49
N SER A 270 -11.93 -29.04 -123.46
CA SER A 270 -12.70 -27.81 -123.23
C SER A 270 -13.94 -28.02 -122.34
N THR A 271 -14.63 -29.17 -122.44
CA THR A 271 -15.74 -29.48 -121.52
C THR A 271 -15.28 -29.79 -120.09
N ASP A 272 -14.13 -30.46 -119.94
CA ASP A 272 -13.57 -30.76 -118.61
C ASP A 272 -13.09 -29.48 -117.90
N LEU A 273 -12.40 -28.59 -118.62
CA LEU A 273 -12.00 -27.27 -118.11
C LEU A 273 -13.20 -26.38 -117.74
N GLN A 274 -14.34 -26.50 -118.44
CA GLN A 274 -15.57 -25.80 -118.05
C GLN A 274 -16.21 -26.37 -116.78
N LEU A 275 -16.14 -27.68 -116.57
CA LEU A 275 -16.56 -28.32 -115.32
C LEU A 275 -15.64 -27.92 -114.15
N GLU A 276 -14.33 -27.89 -114.37
CA GLU A 276 -13.34 -27.46 -113.38
C GLU A 276 -13.50 -25.99 -113.01
N MET A 277 -13.66 -25.07 -113.99
CA MET A 277 -13.99 -23.67 -113.71
C MET A 277 -15.29 -23.51 -112.90
N LYS A 278 -16.28 -24.38 -113.11
CA LYS A 278 -17.55 -24.36 -112.38
C LYS A 278 -17.40 -24.92 -110.95
N ALA A 279 -16.53 -25.92 -110.76
CA ALA A 279 -16.16 -26.42 -109.44
C ALA A 279 -15.36 -25.37 -108.65
N LEU A 280 -14.33 -24.76 -109.24
CA LEU A 280 -13.51 -23.73 -108.63
C LEU A 280 -14.33 -22.49 -108.23
N LYS A 281 -15.29 -22.05 -109.06
CA LYS A 281 -16.25 -21.00 -108.69
C LYS A 281 -17.11 -21.38 -107.48
N LYS A 282 -17.53 -22.65 -107.35
CA LYS A 282 -18.28 -23.13 -106.20
C LYS A 282 -17.42 -23.21 -104.93
N VAL A 283 -16.14 -23.58 -105.05
CA VAL A 283 -15.17 -23.55 -103.94
C VAL A 283 -14.94 -22.11 -103.47
N LEU A 284 -14.68 -21.18 -104.40
CA LEU A 284 -14.46 -19.76 -104.09
C LEU A 284 -15.65 -19.14 -103.34
N GLU A 285 -16.89 -19.42 -103.75
CA GLU A 285 -18.08 -18.91 -103.05
C GLU A 285 -18.22 -19.54 -101.65
N GLY A 286 -17.93 -20.84 -101.51
CA GLY A 286 -17.89 -21.51 -100.21
C GLY A 286 -16.77 -21.04 -99.29
N GLU A 287 -15.67 -20.49 -99.82
CA GLU A 287 -14.62 -19.85 -99.03
C GLU A 287 -15.02 -18.43 -98.61
N LYS A 288 -15.69 -17.64 -99.46
CA LYS A 288 -16.24 -16.33 -99.06
C LYS A 288 -17.20 -16.44 -97.88
N GLU A 289 -18.09 -17.43 -97.88
CA GLU A 289 -19.01 -17.62 -96.74
C GLU A 289 -18.27 -18.03 -95.45
N LYS A 290 -17.18 -18.83 -95.55
CA LYS A 290 -16.30 -19.09 -94.39
C LYS A 290 -15.59 -17.83 -93.90
N TYR A 291 -15.06 -17.00 -94.80
CA TYR A 291 -14.45 -15.71 -94.41
C TYR A 291 -15.45 -14.80 -93.71
N LYS A 292 -16.70 -14.73 -94.19
CA LYS A 292 -17.77 -13.97 -93.55
C LYS A 292 -18.14 -14.53 -92.17
N ALA A 293 -18.22 -15.85 -92.02
CA ALA A 293 -18.46 -16.48 -90.72
C ALA A 293 -17.31 -16.26 -89.72
N LEU A 294 -16.06 -16.30 -90.18
CA LEU A 294 -14.87 -15.98 -89.37
C LEU A 294 -14.78 -14.49 -89.01
N GLU A 295 -15.28 -13.59 -89.87
CA GLU A 295 -15.40 -12.17 -89.58
C GLU A 295 -16.50 -11.89 -88.53
N GLU A 296 -17.64 -12.57 -88.62
CA GLU A 296 -18.68 -12.54 -87.59
C GLU A 296 -18.17 -13.12 -86.26
N GLU A 297 -17.45 -14.25 -86.27
CA GLU A 297 -16.84 -14.84 -85.07
C GLU A 297 -15.75 -13.95 -84.44
N ARG A 298 -14.96 -13.23 -85.25
CA ARG A 298 -13.98 -12.24 -84.80
C ARG A 298 -14.66 -11.10 -84.04
N ASP A 299 -15.70 -10.52 -84.63
CA ASP A 299 -16.37 -9.35 -84.05
C ASP A 299 -17.12 -9.73 -82.76
N ASP A 300 -17.68 -10.94 -82.72
CA ASP A 300 -18.28 -11.56 -81.52
C ASP A 300 -17.23 -11.79 -80.41
N ALA A 301 -16.01 -12.21 -80.79
CA ALA A 301 -14.89 -12.39 -79.86
C ALA A 301 -14.33 -11.05 -79.35
N GLU A 302 -14.23 -10.02 -80.20
CA GLU A 302 -13.83 -8.68 -79.79
C GLU A 302 -14.89 -8.02 -78.89
N GLY A 303 -16.18 -8.22 -79.17
CA GLY A 303 -17.28 -7.82 -78.29
C GLY A 303 -17.14 -8.43 -76.88
N ARG A 304 -16.95 -9.75 -76.80
CA ARG A 304 -16.69 -10.46 -75.52
C ARG A 304 -15.42 -9.95 -74.82
N ALA A 305 -14.34 -9.69 -75.55
CA ALA A 305 -13.09 -9.16 -74.98
C ALA A 305 -13.27 -7.75 -74.39
N ASN A 306 -14.04 -6.89 -75.06
CA ASN A 306 -14.33 -5.52 -74.58
C ASN A 306 -15.34 -5.51 -73.42
N GLU A 307 -16.29 -6.44 -73.37
CA GLU A 307 -17.13 -6.64 -72.18
C GLU A 307 -16.28 -7.09 -70.98
N MET A 308 -15.41 -8.08 -71.16
CA MET A 308 -14.53 -8.57 -70.10
C MET A 308 -13.55 -7.49 -69.60
N ARG A 309 -13.01 -6.64 -70.50
CA ARG A 309 -12.25 -5.43 -70.10
C ARG A 309 -13.09 -4.48 -69.25
N SER A 310 -14.34 -4.22 -69.65
CA SER A 310 -15.25 -3.33 -68.89
C SER A 310 -15.56 -3.88 -67.50
N ARG A 311 -15.79 -5.18 -67.38
CA ARG A 311 -15.96 -5.88 -66.09
C ARG A 311 -14.69 -5.79 -65.23
N LEU A 312 -13.50 -5.91 -65.82
CA LEU A 312 -12.22 -5.82 -65.11
C LEU A 312 -11.93 -4.39 -64.62
N VAL A 313 -12.29 -3.36 -65.39
CA VAL A 313 -12.25 -1.96 -64.94
C VAL A 313 -13.21 -1.72 -63.78
N ALA A 314 -14.43 -2.25 -63.83
CA ALA A 314 -15.40 -2.14 -62.74
C ALA A 314 -14.89 -2.81 -61.46
N THR A 315 -14.45 -4.07 -61.52
CA THR A 315 -13.94 -4.78 -60.33
C THR A 315 -12.62 -4.20 -59.81
N SER A 316 -11.81 -3.54 -60.63
CA SER A 316 -10.66 -2.76 -60.16
C SER A 316 -11.10 -1.53 -59.35
N ALA A 317 -12.16 -0.83 -59.78
CA ALA A 317 -12.70 0.31 -59.05
C ALA A 317 -13.34 -0.13 -57.73
N ASP A 318 -14.10 -1.23 -57.72
CA ASP A 318 -14.67 -1.83 -56.50
C ASP A 318 -13.57 -2.22 -55.50
N LEU A 319 -12.45 -2.77 -55.99
CA LEU A 319 -11.31 -3.17 -55.17
C LEU A 319 -10.57 -1.96 -54.58
N ASP A 320 -10.44 -0.86 -55.33
CA ASP A 320 -9.87 0.39 -54.82
C ASP A 320 -10.82 1.11 -53.84
N ILE A 321 -12.14 1.00 -53.99
CA ILE A 321 -13.11 1.43 -52.96
C ILE A 321 -12.88 0.61 -51.68
N ALA A 322 -12.85 -0.72 -51.77
CA ALA A 322 -12.64 -1.60 -50.61
C ALA A 322 -11.29 -1.36 -49.90
N ARG A 323 -10.23 -1.01 -50.64
CA ARG A 323 -8.95 -0.56 -50.07
C ARG A 323 -9.08 0.73 -49.27
N ASN A 324 -9.79 1.72 -49.80
CA ASN A 324 -10.00 3.00 -49.12
C ASN A 324 -10.86 2.83 -47.86
N GLU A 325 -11.90 1.99 -47.91
CA GLU A 325 -12.72 1.65 -46.73
C GLU A 325 -11.90 0.90 -45.67
N ALA A 326 -11.05 -0.06 -46.07
CA ALA A 326 -10.16 -0.77 -45.16
C ALA A 326 -9.13 0.18 -44.50
N GLN A 327 -8.53 1.10 -45.27
CA GLN A 327 -7.64 2.13 -44.74
C GLN A 327 -8.38 3.06 -43.76
N GLN A 328 -9.59 3.51 -44.09
CA GLN A 328 -10.40 4.35 -43.21
C GLN A 328 -10.78 3.62 -41.91
N ALA A 329 -11.07 2.31 -41.98
CA ALA A 329 -11.31 1.47 -40.81
C ALA A 329 -10.05 1.32 -39.94
N GLN A 330 -8.88 1.14 -40.56
CA GLN A 330 -7.59 1.09 -39.87
C GLN A 330 -7.27 2.43 -39.18
N ASP A 331 -7.47 3.56 -39.85
CA ASP A 331 -7.24 4.89 -39.28
C ASP A 331 -8.24 5.20 -38.15
N SER A 332 -9.49 4.76 -38.27
CA SER A 332 -10.47 4.81 -37.18
C SER A 332 -10.03 3.97 -35.97
N SER A 333 -9.51 2.76 -36.20
CA SER A 333 -8.97 1.88 -35.16
C SER A 333 -7.75 2.50 -34.47
N ASN A 334 -6.80 3.06 -35.23
CA ASN A 334 -5.64 3.78 -34.72
C ASN A 334 -6.05 4.98 -33.82
N ASN A 335 -7.05 5.75 -34.25
CA ASN A 335 -7.59 6.87 -33.48
C ASN A 335 -8.28 6.41 -32.17
N LEU A 336 -9.03 5.31 -32.20
CA LEU A 336 -9.63 4.71 -31.00
C LEU A 336 -8.55 4.17 -30.04
N GLN A 337 -7.50 3.52 -30.54
CA GLN A 337 -6.38 3.04 -29.72
C GLN A 337 -5.63 4.21 -29.06
N MET A 338 -5.37 5.29 -29.80
CA MET A 338 -4.77 6.52 -29.26
C MET A 338 -5.68 7.18 -28.20
N ALA A 339 -6.99 7.22 -28.42
CA ALA A 339 -7.95 7.74 -27.44
C ALA A 339 -7.99 6.88 -26.16
N MET A 340 -7.97 5.55 -26.28
CA MET A 340 -7.89 4.66 -25.11
C MET A 340 -6.57 4.81 -24.35
N SER A 341 -5.44 4.94 -25.05
CA SER A 341 -4.14 5.19 -24.42
C SER A 341 -4.11 6.52 -23.67
N LYS A 342 -4.73 7.58 -24.22
CA LYS A 342 -4.89 8.87 -23.54
C LYS A 342 -5.76 8.76 -22.28
N LEU A 343 -6.89 8.06 -22.36
CA LEU A 343 -7.76 7.80 -21.20
C LEU A 343 -7.08 6.95 -20.12
N GLN A 344 -6.22 6.00 -20.50
CA GLN A 344 -5.39 5.24 -19.56
C GLN A 344 -4.39 6.17 -18.83
N GLY A 345 -3.66 7.02 -19.56
CA GLY A 345 -2.73 7.99 -18.97
C GLY A 345 -3.43 9.04 -18.08
N GLU A 346 -4.63 9.49 -18.45
CA GLU A 346 -5.45 10.40 -17.63
C GLU A 346 -5.91 9.72 -16.32
N ARG A 347 -6.34 8.45 -16.40
CA ARG A 347 -6.71 7.65 -15.22
C ARG A 347 -5.50 7.34 -14.32
N GLU A 348 -4.33 7.06 -14.90
CA GLU A 348 -3.09 6.84 -14.13
C GLU A 348 -2.64 8.13 -13.42
N ALA A 349 -2.79 9.29 -14.06
CA ALA A 349 -2.54 10.59 -13.43
C ALA A 349 -3.56 10.89 -12.31
N GLU A 350 -4.85 10.58 -12.50
CA GLU A 350 -5.88 10.72 -11.47
C GLU A 350 -5.59 9.81 -10.25
N LEU A 351 -5.25 8.54 -10.48
CA LEU A 351 -4.85 7.61 -9.42
C LEU A 351 -3.58 8.09 -8.70
N GLY A 352 -2.60 8.66 -9.43
CA GLY A 352 -1.41 9.28 -8.86
C GLY A 352 -1.74 10.47 -7.95
N MET A 353 -2.66 11.35 -8.36
CA MET A 353 -3.14 12.46 -7.52
C MET A 353 -3.90 11.97 -6.28
N MET A 354 -4.75 10.95 -6.41
CA MET A 354 -5.49 10.37 -5.30
C MET A 354 -4.57 9.70 -4.28
N GLU A 355 -3.54 8.97 -4.73
CA GLU A 355 -2.53 8.38 -3.84
C GLU A 355 -1.67 9.46 -3.17
N GLN A 356 -1.29 10.53 -3.89
CA GLN A 356 -0.59 11.66 -3.29
C GLN A 356 -1.43 12.34 -2.21
N GLN A 357 -2.71 12.63 -2.46
CA GLN A 357 -3.62 13.17 -1.44
C GLN A 357 -3.78 12.24 -0.24
N ARG A 358 -3.80 10.92 -0.46
CA ARG A 358 -3.85 9.92 0.62
C ARG A 358 -2.57 9.93 1.46
N LEU A 359 -1.40 10.08 0.83
CA LEU A 359 -0.11 10.21 1.51
C LEU A 359 0.00 11.52 2.29
N ASP A 360 -0.40 12.65 1.70
CA ASP A 360 -0.39 13.97 2.35
C ASP A 360 -1.34 14.00 3.56
N SER A 361 -2.51 13.37 3.44
CA SER A 361 -3.45 13.18 4.55
C SER A 361 -2.84 12.35 5.69
N LEU A 362 -2.17 11.24 5.38
CA LEU A 362 -1.47 10.40 6.37
C LEU A 362 -0.28 11.12 7.02
N TYR A 363 0.44 11.97 6.28
CA TYR A 363 1.49 12.82 6.86
C TYR A 363 0.90 13.87 7.80
N ALA A 364 -0.18 14.57 7.42
CA ALA A 364 -0.86 15.52 8.28
C ALA A 364 -1.43 14.85 9.55
N GLU A 365 -1.96 13.63 9.44
CA GLU A 365 -2.39 12.84 10.60
C GLU A 365 -1.19 12.46 11.50
N GLN A 366 -0.07 12.00 10.92
CA GLN A 366 1.15 11.69 11.66
C GLN A 366 1.72 12.91 12.39
N GLU A 367 1.70 14.10 11.78
CA GLU A 367 2.12 15.34 12.44
C GLU A 367 1.14 15.78 13.53
N SER A 368 -0.17 15.57 13.35
CA SER A 368 -1.18 15.73 14.40
C SER A 368 -0.89 14.81 15.60
N TRP A 369 -0.60 13.53 15.35
CA TRP A 369 -0.23 12.58 16.41
C TRP A 369 1.10 12.92 17.10
N ARG A 370 2.13 13.33 16.36
CA ARG A 370 3.40 13.83 16.94
C ARG A 370 3.17 15.06 17.82
N THR A 371 2.33 15.99 17.37
CA THR A 371 2.00 17.22 18.11
C THR A 371 1.27 16.87 19.41
N LYS A 372 0.21 16.05 19.34
CA LYS A 372 -0.52 15.52 20.51
C LYS A 372 0.41 14.81 21.50
N LEU A 373 1.27 13.92 21.01
CA LEU A 373 2.23 13.19 21.85
C LEU A 373 3.24 14.12 22.52
N SER A 374 3.71 15.17 21.83
CA SER A 374 4.61 16.18 22.42
C SER A 374 3.92 17.00 23.51
N ALA A 375 2.62 17.31 23.35
CA ALA A 375 1.83 18.01 24.34
C ALA A 375 1.61 17.15 25.60
N VAL A 376 1.20 15.88 25.43
CA VAL A 376 1.09 14.91 26.54
C VAL A 376 2.43 14.71 27.25
N THR A 377 3.53 14.63 26.51
CA THR A 377 4.88 14.51 27.10
C THR A 377 5.24 15.75 27.94
N ARG A 378 4.90 16.95 27.48
CA ARG A 378 5.09 18.20 28.25
C ARG A 378 4.21 18.26 29.50
N LEU A 379 2.97 17.78 29.43
CA LEU A 379 2.07 17.71 30.59
C LEU A 379 2.63 16.76 31.66
N HIS A 380 2.95 15.51 31.30
CA HIS A 380 3.56 14.55 32.23
C HIS A 380 4.90 15.05 32.82
N GLU A 381 5.69 15.81 32.05
CA GLU A 381 6.93 16.39 32.54
C GLU A 381 6.68 17.55 33.53
N GLY A 382 5.65 18.37 33.29
CA GLY A 382 5.16 19.36 34.26
C GLY A 382 4.64 18.72 35.54
N GLU A 383 3.85 17.64 35.46
CA GLU A 383 3.36 16.88 36.60
C GLU A 383 4.51 16.27 37.43
N LYS A 384 5.52 15.67 36.78
CA LYS A 384 6.73 15.20 37.47
C LYS A 384 7.45 16.32 38.21
N GLN A 385 7.57 17.51 37.61
CA GLN A 385 8.23 18.65 38.22
C GLN A 385 7.42 19.22 39.40
N GLU A 386 6.09 19.24 39.31
CA GLU A 386 5.22 19.61 40.42
C GLU A 386 5.27 18.58 41.57
N ILE A 387 5.28 17.28 41.25
CA ILE A 387 5.46 16.18 42.21
C ILE A 387 6.83 16.28 42.88
N ALA A 388 7.90 16.52 42.12
CA ALA A 388 9.25 16.71 42.65
C ALA A 388 9.32 17.94 43.58
N ALA A 389 8.73 19.07 43.20
CA ALA A 389 8.65 20.27 44.03
C ALA A 389 7.84 20.04 45.32
N LYS A 390 6.72 19.30 45.25
CA LYS A 390 5.95 18.88 46.43
C LYS A 390 6.76 17.98 47.35
N HIS A 391 7.51 17.02 46.82
CA HIS A 391 8.41 16.17 47.61
C HIS A 391 9.58 16.96 48.22
N GLU A 392 10.22 17.86 47.46
CA GLU A 392 11.31 18.70 47.98
C GLU A 392 10.82 19.66 49.07
N GLY A 393 9.64 20.26 48.91
CA GLY A 393 8.97 21.06 49.94
C GLY A 393 8.63 20.25 51.19
N GLY A 394 8.12 19.02 51.02
CA GLY A 394 7.87 18.09 52.12
C GLY A 394 9.15 17.69 52.87
N LEU A 395 10.22 17.38 52.15
CA LEU A 395 11.53 17.06 52.72
C LEU A 395 12.13 18.26 53.46
N LYS A 396 12.07 19.48 52.89
CA LYS A 396 12.48 20.72 53.57
C LYS A 396 11.69 20.92 54.87
N ALA A 397 10.37 20.74 54.85
CA ALA A 397 9.52 20.84 56.04
C ALA A 397 9.82 19.75 57.08
N GLN A 398 10.24 18.55 56.68
CA GLN A 398 10.66 17.48 57.58
C GLN A 398 12.06 17.73 58.18
N VAL A 399 13.01 18.24 57.39
CA VAL A 399 14.33 18.67 57.87
C VAL A 399 14.20 19.81 58.89
N GLU A 400 13.32 20.79 58.66
CA GLU A 400 13.05 21.85 59.65
C GLU A 400 12.34 21.34 60.92
N LYS A 401 11.58 20.24 60.84
CA LYS A 401 11.07 19.54 62.04
C LYS A 401 12.20 18.87 62.81
N TYR A 402 13.13 18.19 62.12
CA TYR A 402 14.28 17.54 62.77
C TYR A 402 15.21 18.57 63.44
N LYS A 403 15.56 19.68 62.77
CA LYS A 403 16.34 20.77 63.38
C LYS A 403 15.69 21.31 64.66
N LYS A 404 14.36 21.44 64.68
CA LYS A 404 13.61 21.88 65.87
C LYS A 404 13.53 20.83 66.98
N GLN A 405 13.66 19.55 66.65
CA GLN A 405 13.80 18.47 67.63
C GLN A 405 15.24 18.39 68.17
N GLU A 406 16.23 18.56 67.31
CA GLU A 406 17.66 18.62 67.65
C GLU A 406 17.96 19.79 68.60
N ALA A 407 17.49 21.00 68.28
CA ALA A 407 17.60 22.16 69.18
C ALA A 407 16.99 21.92 70.57
N ARG A 408 15.87 21.20 70.67
CA ARG A 408 15.25 20.81 71.96
C ARG A 408 16.04 19.71 72.69
N LEU A 409 16.70 18.82 71.96
CA LEU A 409 17.60 17.84 72.56
C LEU A 409 18.85 18.53 73.13
N ASP A 410 19.37 19.56 72.48
CA ASP A 410 20.50 20.34 73.00
C ASP A 410 20.10 21.27 74.15
N GLU A 411 18.91 21.86 74.13
CA GLU A 411 18.29 22.57 75.26
C GLU A 411 18.19 21.64 76.49
N THR A 412 17.56 20.47 76.34
CA THR A 412 17.43 19.50 77.45
C THR A 412 18.75 18.86 77.88
N ARG A 413 19.78 18.81 77.01
CA ARG A 413 21.16 18.46 77.40
C ARG A 413 21.80 19.56 78.25
N ALA A 414 21.63 20.83 77.89
CA ALA A 414 22.14 21.96 78.68
C ALA A 414 21.46 22.03 80.06
N ASP A 415 20.16 21.78 80.12
CA ASP A 415 19.42 21.63 81.38
C ASP A 415 19.96 20.46 82.22
N ASN A 416 20.23 19.29 81.61
CA ASN A 416 20.77 18.13 82.32
C ASN A 416 22.18 18.40 82.90
N VAL A 417 23.03 19.13 82.17
CA VAL A 417 24.35 19.57 82.66
C VAL A 417 24.20 20.56 83.82
N THR A 418 23.22 21.47 83.74
CA THR A 418 22.94 22.45 84.80
C THR A 418 22.38 21.78 86.07
N LEU A 419 21.48 20.81 85.91
CA LEU A 419 20.92 20.00 87.00
C LEU A 419 21.95 19.07 87.65
N ARG A 420 22.90 18.52 86.88
CA ARG A 420 24.05 17.79 87.44
C ARG A 420 24.89 18.71 88.30
N ARG A 421 25.25 19.89 87.79
CA ARG A 421 26.07 20.87 88.53
C ARG A 421 25.44 21.28 89.87
N SER A 422 24.14 21.58 89.90
CA SER A 422 23.45 21.95 91.13
C SER A 422 23.28 20.77 92.10
N LEU A 423 23.20 19.54 91.60
CA LEU A 423 23.20 18.32 92.41
C LEU A 423 24.59 18.01 92.99
N ASP A 424 25.65 18.18 92.21
CA ASP A 424 27.04 18.04 92.67
C ASP A 424 27.37 19.10 93.75
N GLU A 425 26.93 20.35 93.56
CA GLU A 425 27.03 21.42 94.57
C GLU A 425 26.22 21.09 95.85
N ALA A 426 25.07 20.43 95.74
CA ALA A 426 24.29 19.99 96.89
C ALA A 426 24.94 18.82 97.65
N ILE A 427 25.53 17.86 96.93
CA ILE A 427 26.29 16.75 97.52
C ILE A 427 27.52 17.28 98.26
N GLY A 428 28.28 18.20 97.66
CA GLY A 428 29.46 18.80 98.30
C GLY A 428 29.13 19.51 99.62
N ARG A 429 27.98 20.19 99.70
CA ARG A 429 27.49 20.80 100.96
C ARG A 429 27.15 19.75 102.01
N LEU A 430 26.45 18.68 101.63
CA LEU A 430 26.08 17.60 102.56
C LEU A 430 27.30 16.86 103.12
N GLN A 431 28.27 16.56 102.27
CA GLN A 431 29.52 15.90 102.68
C GLN A 431 30.32 16.76 103.66
N ALA A 432 30.47 18.06 103.38
CA ALA A 432 31.15 18.99 104.29
C ALA A 432 30.48 19.09 105.68
N THR A 433 29.17 18.85 105.79
CA THR A 433 28.46 18.81 107.09
C THR A 433 28.46 17.44 107.79
N GLN A 434 28.99 16.39 107.18
CA GLN A 434 28.92 15.03 107.74
C GLN A 434 30.12 14.66 108.62
N ASP A 435 31.30 15.25 108.38
CA ASP A 435 32.53 14.93 109.11
C ASP A 435 32.52 15.43 110.58
N GLU A 436 31.59 16.32 110.97
CA GLU A 436 31.48 16.87 112.33
C GLU A 436 30.62 16.01 113.29
N VAL A 437 30.00 14.92 112.81
CA VAL A 437 28.99 14.16 113.58
C VAL A 437 29.63 13.09 114.48
N ILE A 438 30.15 13.53 115.64
CA ILE A 438 30.57 12.63 116.73
C ILE A 438 29.34 11.88 117.29
N ASP A 439 29.37 10.54 117.30
CA ASP A 439 28.30 9.76 117.94
C ASP A 439 28.27 10.02 119.45
N ARG A 440 27.22 10.71 119.89
CA ARG A 440 26.94 11.03 121.29
C ARG A 440 26.83 9.79 122.18
N THR A 441 26.44 8.64 121.62
CA THR A 441 26.36 7.35 122.32
C THR A 441 27.76 6.80 122.58
N LEU A 442 28.61 6.82 121.56
CA LEU A 442 30.02 6.43 121.67
C LEU A 442 30.75 7.31 122.69
N MET A 443 30.68 8.64 122.54
CA MET A 443 31.35 9.59 123.45
C MET A 443 30.89 9.40 124.90
N LYS A 444 29.58 9.24 125.15
CA LYS A 444 29.03 8.93 126.47
C LYS A 444 29.61 7.63 127.05
N ASN A 445 29.74 6.58 126.25
CA ASN A 445 30.26 5.30 126.72
C ASN A 445 31.76 5.38 127.07
N VAL A 446 32.56 6.12 126.28
CA VAL A 446 33.98 6.35 126.56
C VAL A 446 34.16 7.21 127.83
N LEU A 447 33.31 8.21 128.07
CA LEU A 447 33.29 9.01 129.31
C LEU A 447 32.93 8.19 130.55
N LEU A 448 31.99 7.24 130.43
CA LEU A 448 31.64 6.33 131.52
C LEU A 448 32.79 5.35 131.85
N ASP A 449 33.45 4.82 130.83
CA ASP A 449 34.64 3.97 130.99
C ASP A 449 35.78 4.76 131.67
N TRP A 450 36.01 6.01 131.24
CA TRP A 450 37.00 6.93 131.81
C TRP A 450 36.79 7.23 133.30
N HIS A 451 35.58 7.63 133.70
CA HIS A 451 35.27 7.86 135.11
C HIS A 451 35.31 6.58 135.97
N SER A 452 35.16 5.40 135.36
CA SER A 452 35.23 4.12 136.09
C SER A 452 36.67 3.66 136.39
N LYS A 453 37.67 4.29 135.75
CA LYS A 453 39.08 3.90 135.80
C LYS A 453 39.95 4.90 136.55
N GLN A 454 41.05 4.43 137.12
CA GLN A 454 42.04 5.22 137.84
C GLN A 454 43.46 4.80 137.45
N GLY A 455 44.42 5.72 137.56
CA GLY A 455 45.80 5.51 137.08
C GLY A 455 45.87 5.31 135.56
N ASP A 456 46.84 4.52 135.11
CA ASP A 456 47.20 4.34 133.70
C ASP A 456 46.02 3.96 132.78
N GLU A 457 45.03 3.20 133.29
CA GLU A 457 43.83 2.84 132.53
C GLU A 457 42.96 4.07 132.19
N ARG A 458 42.92 5.10 133.05
CA ARG A 458 42.22 6.38 132.79
C ARG A 458 42.90 7.12 131.63
N ASN A 459 44.23 7.13 131.61
CA ASN A 459 45.03 7.77 130.56
C ASN A 459 44.93 7.02 129.22
N ALA A 460 44.84 5.68 129.25
CA ALA A 460 44.57 4.89 128.04
C ALA A 460 43.21 5.24 127.40
N VAL A 461 42.17 5.45 128.21
CA VAL A 461 40.86 5.91 127.71
C VAL A 461 40.91 7.34 127.18
N MET A 462 41.68 8.24 127.81
CA MET A 462 41.94 9.58 127.26
C MET A 462 42.63 9.54 125.90
N SER A 463 43.62 8.68 125.70
CA SER A 463 44.27 8.52 124.40
C SER A 463 43.28 8.08 123.30
N ILE A 464 42.23 7.32 123.66
CA ILE A 464 41.14 6.95 122.75
C ILE A 464 40.22 8.14 122.48
N MET A 465 39.81 8.91 123.50
CA MET A 465 39.02 10.15 123.31
C MET A 465 39.76 11.16 122.42
N ALA A 466 41.04 11.42 122.72
CA ALA A 466 41.88 12.33 121.96
C ALA A 466 42.01 11.92 120.48
N SER A 467 42.06 10.61 120.22
CA SER A 467 42.03 10.07 118.86
C SER A 467 40.67 10.22 118.18
N MET A 468 39.56 9.99 118.89
CA MET A 468 38.19 10.16 118.36
C MET A 468 37.82 11.62 118.09
N LEU A 469 38.35 12.56 118.86
CA LEU A 469 38.10 14.00 118.76
C LEU A 469 39.11 14.74 117.86
N ALA A 470 40.00 14.00 117.17
CA ALA A 470 41.07 14.55 116.36
C ALA A 470 41.88 15.64 117.09
N PHE A 471 42.37 15.32 118.29
CA PHE A 471 43.36 16.15 118.98
C PHE A 471 44.61 16.24 118.09
N THR A 472 45.07 17.48 117.91
CA THR A 472 46.42 17.79 117.44
C THR A 472 47.46 17.26 118.42
N ASP A 473 48.70 17.09 117.96
CA ASP A 473 49.76 16.60 118.84
C ASP A 473 50.17 17.63 119.91
N GLU A 474 49.86 18.91 119.71
CA GLU A 474 49.97 19.95 120.74
C GLU A 474 48.95 19.75 121.86
N GLU A 475 47.66 19.53 121.54
CA GLU A 475 46.62 19.23 122.54
C GLU A 475 46.91 17.94 123.32
N LYS A 476 47.52 16.92 122.68
CA LYS A 476 47.94 15.67 123.35
C LYS A 476 49.11 15.89 124.33
N ASN A 477 50.01 16.81 124.03
CA ASN A 477 51.14 17.14 124.90
C ASN A 477 50.66 17.87 126.17
N THR A 478 49.74 18.81 126.04
CA THR A 478 49.14 19.54 127.18
C THR A 478 48.42 18.60 128.16
N ALA A 479 47.88 17.49 127.67
CA ALA A 479 47.18 16.48 128.46
C ALA A 479 48.11 15.42 129.13
N GLU A 480 49.43 15.56 129.05
CA GLU A 480 50.46 14.62 129.54
C GLU A 480 50.34 13.15 129.04
N LEU A 481 49.57 12.91 127.97
CA LEU A 481 49.18 11.55 127.53
C LEU A 481 50.32 10.72 126.88
N TYR A 482 51.54 11.25 126.81
CA TYR A 482 52.59 10.71 125.92
C TYR A 482 53.39 9.52 126.48
N ASP A 483 53.45 9.30 127.80
CA ASP A 483 54.43 8.37 128.40
C ASP A 483 53.88 6.96 128.73
N VAL A 484 52.54 6.79 128.80
CA VAL A 484 51.92 5.49 129.12
C VAL A 484 52.20 4.42 128.04
N ALA A 485 52.40 4.85 126.80
CA ALA A 485 52.75 3.97 125.68
C ALA A 485 54.16 3.34 125.78
N ALA A 486 55.06 3.91 126.59
CA ALA A 486 56.44 3.43 126.72
C ALA A 486 56.61 2.34 127.81
N ALA A 487 55.72 2.30 128.82
CA ALA A 487 55.86 1.42 129.98
C ALA A 487 55.17 0.04 129.81
N ALA A 488 54.15 -0.06 128.97
CA ALA A 488 53.23 -1.21 128.90
C ALA A 488 53.74 -2.42 128.07
N GLY A 489 55.01 -2.80 128.24
CA GLY A 489 55.63 -3.95 127.55
C GLY A 489 55.17 -5.33 128.08
N LYS A 490 53.87 -5.64 128.04
CA LYS A 490 53.28 -6.96 128.36
C LYS A 490 51.89 -7.15 127.76
N GLU A 491 51.65 -8.33 127.19
CA GLU A 491 50.39 -8.69 126.53
C GLU A 491 49.24 -8.98 127.53
N GLY A 492 48.00 -8.67 127.13
CA GLY A 492 46.86 -9.56 127.46
C GLY A 492 45.84 -9.14 128.52
N VAL A 493 45.53 -7.84 128.73
CA VAL A 493 44.44 -7.42 129.66
C VAL A 493 43.43 -6.47 129.02
N VAL A 494 42.50 -6.99 128.21
CA VAL A 494 41.35 -6.22 127.65
C VAL A 494 40.05 -7.03 127.70
N ARG A 495 39.76 -7.71 128.83
CA ARG A 495 38.54 -8.55 128.94
C ARG A 495 37.98 -8.78 130.35
N ARG A 496 37.92 -7.73 131.21
CA ARG A 496 37.15 -7.82 132.48
C ARG A 496 36.78 -6.47 133.15
N VAL A 497 35.92 -5.66 132.51
CA VAL A 497 35.16 -4.60 133.23
C VAL A 497 33.70 -4.63 132.79
N MET A 498 32.90 -5.35 133.57
CA MET A 498 31.43 -5.30 133.70
C MET A 498 31.16 -5.81 135.13
N ASP A 499 30.06 -5.36 135.74
CA ASP A 499 29.72 -5.57 137.15
C ASP A 499 30.70 -4.96 138.17
N ASN A 500 30.44 -3.71 138.56
CA ASN A 500 30.47 -3.33 139.98
C ASN A 500 29.61 -2.08 140.25
N ILE A 501 29.22 -1.88 141.52
CA ILE A 501 28.05 -1.07 141.90
C ILE A 501 28.44 0.25 142.61
N ALA A 502 27.79 1.33 142.17
CA ALA A 502 27.53 2.60 142.84
C ALA A 502 28.42 3.03 144.03
N ALA A 503 29.29 4.02 143.77
CA ALA A 503 29.67 5.05 144.74
C ALA A 503 29.15 6.42 144.24
N PRO A 504 28.79 7.37 145.12
CA PRO A 504 28.38 8.71 144.70
C PRO A 504 29.55 9.48 144.09
N MET A 505 29.34 10.11 142.94
CA MET A 505 30.39 10.88 142.25
C MET A 505 30.77 12.16 143.03
N PRO A 506 32.05 12.59 142.97
CA PRO A 506 32.40 13.98 143.30
C PRO A 506 31.70 14.94 142.33
N GLN A 507 31.60 16.21 142.72
CA GLN A 507 31.12 17.27 141.80
C GLN A 507 32.26 17.63 140.82
N PRO A 508 31.96 17.83 139.53
CA PRO A 508 32.97 18.23 138.54
C PRO A 508 33.50 19.63 138.87
N ALA A 509 34.78 19.88 138.56
CA ALA A 509 35.43 21.17 138.80
C ALA A 509 35.04 22.23 137.76
N VAL A 510 34.80 21.80 136.51
CA VAL A 510 34.68 22.69 135.35
C VAL A 510 33.26 23.27 135.18
N ASN A 511 33.19 24.59 134.98
CA ASN A 511 31.96 25.30 134.64
C ASN A 511 31.57 25.06 133.17
N VAL A 512 30.39 24.47 132.92
CA VAL A 512 29.91 24.14 131.55
C VAL A 512 29.78 25.37 130.63
N ASN A 513 29.71 26.59 131.19
CA ASN A 513 29.62 27.85 130.44
C ASN A 513 30.99 28.40 129.97
N GLU A 514 32.10 27.80 130.41
CA GLU A 514 33.47 28.26 130.12
C GLU A 514 34.15 27.41 129.01
N LEU A 515 33.38 26.54 128.35
CA LEU A 515 33.84 25.67 127.27
C LEU A 515 33.90 26.40 125.92
N GLU A 516 35.10 26.80 125.52
CA GLU A 516 35.37 27.43 124.22
C GLU A 516 35.28 26.44 123.03
N GLY A 517 35.05 26.99 121.83
CA GLY A 517 34.96 26.25 120.56
C GLY A 517 33.67 26.54 119.79
N ASP A 518 33.68 26.37 118.47
CA ASP A 518 32.47 26.51 117.64
C ASP A 518 31.79 25.15 117.42
N THR A 519 32.54 24.12 117.01
CA THR A 519 32.01 22.77 116.75
C THR A 519 31.73 22.01 118.05
N VAL A 520 31.01 20.89 117.92
CA VAL A 520 30.82 19.92 119.02
C VAL A 520 32.14 19.24 119.39
N SER A 521 33.08 19.08 118.44
CA SER A 521 34.40 18.51 118.73
C SER A 521 35.23 19.45 119.61
N ASP A 522 35.28 20.73 119.26
CA ASP A 522 36.06 21.74 119.99
C ASP A 522 35.59 21.88 121.44
N LYS A 523 34.27 21.83 121.67
CA LYS A 523 33.70 21.87 123.03
C LYS A 523 34.05 20.63 123.86
N TRP A 524 34.17 19.46 123.23
CA TRP A 524 34.68 18.26 123.90
C TRP A 524 36.20 18.34 124.14
N LYS A 525 36.98 18.88 123.20
CA LYS A 525 38.42 19.15 123.38
C LYS A 525 38.66 20.08 124.58
N SER A 526 37.96 21.21 124.61
CA SER A 526 38.00 22.20 125.70
C SER A 526 37.62 21.58 127.05
N PHE A 527 36.52 20.83 127.11
CA PHE A 527 36.09 20.12 128.33
C PHE A 527 37.15 19.15 128.85
N LEU A 528 37.71 18.32 127.96
CA LEU A 528 38.71 17.33 128.33
C LEU A 528 40.05 17.94 128.72
N LEU A 529 40.47 19.06 128.10
CA LEU A 529 41.69 19.77 128.50
C LEU A 529 41.51 20.46 129.87
N ALA A 530 40.33 21.02 130.16
CA ALA A 530 40.03 21.62 131.46
C ALA A 530 40.03 20.57 132.60
N GLU A 531 39.38 19.42 132.42
CA GLU A 531 39.29 18.33 133.42
C GLU A 531 40.58 17.46 133.51
N ILE A 532 41.69 17.90 132.89
CA ILE A 532 43.06 17.37 133.08
C ILE A 532 43.98 18.41 133.74
N GLY A 533 43.58 19.70 133.77
CA GLY A 533 44.38 20.79 134.34
C GLY A 533 44.36 20.90 135.88
N ASP A 534 43.48 20.14 136.55
CA ASP A 534 43.26 20.05 138.00
C ASP A 534 43.48 18.60 138.52
#